data_AF-A0A6G2XK89-F1
#
_entry.id   AF-A0A6G2XK89-F1
#
_cell.length_a   1.000
_cell.length_b   1.000
_cell.length_c   1.000
_cell.angle_alpha   90.00
_cell.angle_beta   90.00
_cell.angle_gamma   90.00
#
_symmetry.space_group_name_H-M   'P 1'
#
loop_
_entity.id
_entity.type
_entity.pdbx_description
1 polymer ?
#
loop_
_entity_poly.entity_id
_entity_poly.type
_entity_poly.pdbx_seq_one_letter_code
_entity_poly.pdbx_strand_id
1 'polypeptide(L)'
;MLSPVSEPYRNPENPDEIVRDYRCGCGNPEIITSVQSQVTSGNTRSCGCLATHARQRPRPAVSKAETHAVRTWAQQRAIALGGSGRVPDQVTASFRLDQAGRVDLLGPDGLLDEARVREWAVSAGRQLGARGRVTGELWLDYSTREIAAGSQIKETPDLLVGR
;
A
#
# COMPACT_ATOMS: atom_id res chain seq x y z
N MET A 1 -2.64 3.15 -18.90
CA MET A 1 -2.32 4.59 -18.85
C MET A 1 -3.10 5.29 -19.95
N LEU A 2 -3.44 6.57 -19.77
CA LEU A 2 -4.16 7.35 -20.78
C LEU A 2 -3.19 7.90 -21.82
N SER A 3 -3.54 7.74 -23.09
CA SER A 3 -2.79 8.29 -24.23
C SER A 3 -3.69 9.25 -25.00
N PRO A 4 -3.25 10.48 -25.30
CA PRO A 4 -4.08 11.43 -26.02
C PRO A 4 -4.31 10.98 -27.47
N VAL A 5 -5.50 11.23 -28.00
CA VAL A 5 -5.87 10.89 -29.39
C VAL A 5 -6.43 12.06 -30.20
N SER A 6 -6.73 13.20 -29.57
CA SER A 6 -7.13 14.45 -30.23
C SER A 6 -6.27 15.63 -29.79
N GLU A 7 -6.42 16.80 -30.42
CA GLU A 7 -5.89 18.06 -29.90
C GLU A 7 -6.76 18.57 -28.74
N PRO A 8 -6.20 19.30 -27.76
CA PRO A 8 -7.00 19.89 -26.68
C PRO A 8 -8.01 20.91 -27.22
N TYR A 9 -9.22 20.92 -26.66
CA TYR A 9 -10.29 21.85 -27.04
C TYR A 9 -11.02 22.38 -25.79
N ARG A 10 -11.73 23.51 -25.95
CA ARG A 10 -12.54 24.08 -24.85
C ARG A 10 -13.74 23.19 -24.59
N ASN A 11 -14.00 22.89 -23.32
CA ASN A 11 -15.14 22.07 -22.93
C ASN A 11 -16.46 22.81 -23.29
N PRO A 12 -17.36 22.18 -24.06
CA PRO A 12 -18.64 22.79 -24.44
C PRO A 12 -19.58 23.01 -23.25
N GLU A 13 -19.47 22.23 -22.19
CA GLU A 13 -20.29 22.36 -20.98
C GLU A 13 -19.72 23.38 -19.99
N ASN A 14 -18.38 23.52 -19.97
CA ASN A 14 -17.67 24.46 -19.11
C ASN A 14 -16.47 25.10 -19.85
N PRO A 15 -16.65 26.25 -20.54
CA PRO A 15 -15.63 26.83 -21.42
C PRO A 15 -14.29 27.22 -20.77
N ASP A 16 -14.24 27.28 -19.43
CA ASP A 16 -13.02 27.53 -18.65
C ASP A 16 -12.10 26.30 -18.57
N GLU A 17 -12.62 25.11 -18.87
CA GLU A 17 -11.85 23.87 -18.88
C GLU A 17 -11.31 23.54 -20.27
N ILE A 18 -10.06 23.12 -20.32
CA ILE A 18 -9.47 22.49 -21.51
C ILE A 18 -9.59 20.98 -21.37
N VAL A 19 -10.36 20.37 -22.27
CA VAL A 19 -10.55 18.93 -22.36
C VAL A 19 -9.79 18.36 -23.55
N ARG A 20 -9.58 17.05 -23.52
CA ARG A 20 -8.91 16.30 -24.58
C ARG A 20 -9.43 14.88 -24.57
N ASP A 21 -9.38 14.23 -25.72
CA ASP A 21 -9.77 12.84 -25.83
C ASP A 21 -8.58 11.92 -25.59
N TYR A 22 -8.83 10.85 -24.84
CA TYR A 22 -7.83 9.87 -24.44
C TYR A 22 -8.29 8.45 -24.72
N ARG A 23 -7.34 7.61 -25.13
CA ARG A 23 -7.47 6.17 -25.15
C ARG A 23 -6.84 5.58 -23.89
N CYS A 24 -7.54 4.67 -23.23
CA CYS A 24 -7.00 3.94 -22.08
C CYS A 24 -6.28 2.68 -22.53
N GLY A 25 -5.06 2.45 -22.03
CA GLY A 25 -4.29 1.23 -22.28
C GLY A 25 -4.80 -0.03 -21.56
N CYS A 26 -6.06 -0.08 -21.10
CA CYS A 26 -6.64 -1.26 -20.44
C CYS A 26 -7.26 -2.27 -21.41
N GLY A 27 -7.25 -1.99 -22.71
CA GLY A 27 -7.88 -2.82 -23.74
C GLY A 27 -9.33 -2.45 -24.06
N ASN A 28 -9.95 -1.53 -23.29
CA ASN A 28 -11.21 -0.91 -23.71
C ASN A 28 -10.95 0.03 -24.91
N PRO A 29 -11.58 -0.18 -26.09
CA PRO A 29 -11.38 0.69 -27.25
C PRO A 29 -12.04 2.06 -27.12
N GLU A 30 -12.91 2.26 -26.13
CA GLU A 30 -13.64 3.50 -25.91
C GLU A 30 -12.71 4.68 -25.67
N ILE A 31 -13.05 5.80 -26.34
CA ILE A 31 -12.39 7.08 -26.16
C ILE A 31 -13.09 7.81 -25.03
N ILE A 32 -12.32 8.29 -24.06
CA ILE A 32 -12.85 9.11 -22.97
C ILE A 32 -12.41 10.56 -23.15
N THR A 33 -13.32 11.49 -22.93
CA THR A 33 -12.99 12.91 -22.80
C THR A 33 -12.64 13.20 -21.34
N SER A 34 -11.55 13.93 -21.09
CA SER A 34 -11.17 14.31 -19.73
C SER A 34 -10.47 15.66 -19.71
N VAL A 35 -10.62 16.38 -18.59
CA VAL A 35 -9.93 17.65 -18.36
C VAL A 35 -8.42 17.42 -18.40
N GLN A 36 -7.73 18.16 -19.27
CA GLN A 36 -6.31 17.97 -19.55
C GLN A 36 -5.46 18.12 -18.29
N SER A 37 -5.75 19.14 -17.47
CA SER A 37 -5.03 19.40 -16.22
C SER A 37 -5.16 18.26 -15.20
N GLN A 38 -6.27 17.52 -15.21
CA GLN A 38 -6.46 16.35 -14.33
C GLN A 38 -5.63 15.15 -14.78
N VAL A 39 -5.42 14.98 -16.08
CA VAL A 39 -4.57 13.92 -16.62
C VAL A 39 -3.09 14.24 -16.38
N THR A 40 -2.65 15.48 -16.66
CA THR A 40 -1.25 15.89 -16.46
C THR A 40 -0.82 15.91 -15.00
N SER A 41 -1.71 16.31 -14.08
CA SER A 41 -1.48 16.22 -12.62
C SER A 41 -1.63 14.80 -12.05
N GLY A 42 -2.04 13.84 -12.87
CA GLY A 42 -2.20 12.44 -12.50
C GLY A 42 -3.38 12.15 -11.58
N ASN A 43 -4.37 13.05 -11.49
CA ASN A 43 -5.66 12.79 -10.85
C ASN A 43 -6.49 11.80 -11.69
N THR A 44 -6.46 11.94 -13.02
CA THR A 44 -7.12 11.04 -13.98
C THR A 44 -6.08 10.20 -14.72
N ARG A 45 -6.02 8.89 -14.44
CA ARG A 45 -4.96 7.99 -14.96
C ARG A 45 -5.48 6.85 -15.84
N SER A 46 -6.80 6.70 -15.90
CA SER A 46 -7.49 5.64 -16.64
C SER A 46 -8.96 6.01 -16.87
N CYS A 47 -9.63 5.27 -17.74
CA CYS A 47 -11.09 5.31 -17.94
C CYS A 47 -11.92 4.77 -16.75
N GLY A 48 -11.36 4.78 -15.53
CA GLY A 48 -11.95 4.16 -14.35
C GLY A 48 -11.50 2.72 -14.08
N CYS A 49 -10.87 2.03 -15.05
CA CYS A 49 -10.45 0.64 -14.88
C CYS A 49 -9.51 0.43 -13.68
N LEU A 50 -8.60 1.37 -13.38
CA LEU A 50 -7.71 1.27 -12.23
C LEU A 50 -8.48 1.23 -10.91
N ALA A 51 -9.55 2.02 -10.79
CA ALA A 51 -10.41 2.02 -9.62
C ALA A 51 -11.20 0.71 -9.52
N THR A 52 -11.70 0.20 -10.64
CA THR A 52 -12.38 -1.10 -10.72
C THR A 52 -11.49 -2.24 -10.27
N HIS A 53 -10.28 -2.36 -10.83
CA HIS A 53 -9.31 -3.38 -10.42
C HIS A 53 -8.94 -3.25 -8.94
N ALA A 54 -8.76 -2.03 -8.43
CA ALA A 54 -8.46 -1.80 -7.01
C ALA A 54 -9.62 -2.24 -6.09
N ARG A 55 -10.88 -2.09 -6.52
CA ARG A 55 -12.06 -2.58 -5.78
C ARG A 55 -12.21 -4.09 -5.84
N GLN A 56 -11.86 -4.71 -6.97
CA GLN A 56 -11.92 -6.15 -7.18
C GLN A 56 -10.80 -6.90 -6.46
N ARG A 57 -9.65 -6.24 -6.23
CA ARG A 57 -8.55 -6.84 -5.47
C ARG A 57 -9.04 -7.22 -4.07
N PRO A 58 -8.99 -8.51 -3.70
CA PRO A 58 -9.40 -8.94 -2.38
C PRO A 58 -8.48 -8.27 -1.37
N ARG A 59 -9.08 -7.59 -0.39
CA ARG A 59 -8.30 -7.06 0.73
C ARG A 59 -7.88 -8.23 1.61
N PRO A 60 -6.63 -8.27 2.09
CA PRO A 60 -6.23 -9.28 3.06
C PRO A 60 -7.19 -9.29 4.25
N ALA A 61 -7.74 -10.47 4.53
CA ALA A 61 -8.65 -10.66 5.66
C ALA A 61 -7.83 -10.63 6.96
N VAL A 62 -8.23 -9.77 7.89
CA VAL A 62 -7.72 -9.74 9.26
C VAL A 62 -8.83 -10.24 10.15
N SER A 63 -8.54 -11.23 11.00
CA SER A 63 -9.58 -11.83 11.85
C SER A 63 -10.10 -10.82 12.87
N LYS A 64 -11.32 -11.02 13.39
CA LYS A 64 -11.86 -10.18 14.47
C LYS A 64 -10.99 -10.26 15.73
N ALA A 65 -10.50 -11.45 16.07
CA ALA A 65 -9.61 -11.68 17.20
C ALA A 65 -8.30 -10.90 17.06
N GLU A 66 -7.68 -10.97 15.88
CA GLU A 66 -6.48 -10.20 15.57
C GLU A 66 -6.76 -8.69 15.62
N THR A 67 -7.88 -8.23 15.06
CA THR A 67 -8.28 -6.82 15.13
C THR A 67 -8.39 -6.32 16.57
N HIS A 68 -8.97 -7.14 17.45
CA HIS A 68 -9.07 -6.81 18.87
C HIS A 68 -7.68 -6.75 19.53
N ALA A 69 -6.84 -7.76 19.29
CA ALA A 69 -5.48 -7.82 19.81
C ALA A 69 -4.64 -6.61 19.37
N VAL A 70 -4.71 -6.23 18.09
CA VAL A 70 -4.00 -5.06 17.56
C VAL A 70 -4.47 -3.77 18.24
N ARG A 71 -5.78 -3.62 18.51
CA ARG A 71 -6.30 -2.44 19.21
C ARG A 71 -5.83 -2.37 20.66
N THR A 72 -5.88 -3.49 21.38
CA THR A 72 -5.38 -3.58 22.75
C THR A 72 -3.89 -3.22 22.80
N TRP A 73 -3.10 -3.76 21.87
CA TRP A 73 -1.68 -3.45 21.74
C TRP A 73 -1.43 -1.96 21.44
N ALA A 74 -2.16 -1.37 20.50
CA ALA A 74 -2.04 0.04 20.16
C ALA A 74 -2.37 0.93 21.36
N GLN A 75 -3.44 0.61 22.11
CA GLN A 75 -3.82 1.34 23.32
C GLN A 75 -2.74 1.29 24.40
N GLN A 76 -2.14 0.12 24.64
CA GLN A 76 -1.05 -0.05 25.62
C GLN A 76 0.20 0.77 25.28
N ARG A 77 0.42 1.03 23.98
CA ARG A 77 1.57 1.79 23.47
C ARG A 77 1.26 3.25 23.17
N ALA A 78 0.07 3.72 23.53
CA ALA A 78 -0.41 5.07 23.20
C ALA A 78 -0.36 5.39 21.70
N ILE A 79 -0.50 4.37 20.83
CA ILE A 79 -0.61 4.55 19.38
C ILE A 79 -2.04 4.98 19.06
N ALA A 80 -2.18 6.19 18.52
CA ALA A 80 -3.48 6.74 18.16
C ALA A 80 -4.11 5.95 16.99
N LEU A 81 -5.26 5.35 17.24
CA LEU A 81 -6.12 4.78 16.20
C LEU A 81 -7.30 5.71 15.92
N GLY A 82 -7.82 5.66 14.70
CA GLY A 82 -9.10 6.29 14.38
C GLY A 82 -10.28 5.63 15.12
N GLY A 83 -11.51 5.97 14.73
CA GLY A 83 -12.72 5.40 15.33
C GLY A 83 -12.87 3.89 15.17
N SER A 84 -14.09 3.37 15.32
CA SER A 84 -14.38 1.92 15.30
C SER A 84 -14.15 1.19 13.97
N GLY A 85 -13.65 1.89 12.95
CA GLY A 85 -13.35 1.37 11.62
C GLY A 85 -12.15 0.43 11.57
N ARG A 86 -11.77 0.05 10.34
CA ARG A 86 -10.65 -0.87 10.09
C ARG A 86 -9.36 -0.32 10.69
N VAL A 87 -8.60 -1.19 11.34
CA VAL A 87 -7.26 -0.86 11.82
C VAL A 87 -6.32 -0.63 10.61
N PRO A 88 -5.48 0.41 10.61
CA PRO A 88 -4.52 0.63 9.52
C PRO A 88 -3.56 -0.56 9.35
N ASP A 89 -3.26 -0.93 8.10
CA ASP A 89 -2.38 -2.07 7.81
C ASP A 89 -0.97 -1.91 8.36
N GLN A 90 -0.45 -0.67 8.42
CA GLN A 90 0.81 -0.36 9.07
C GLN A 90 0.81 -0.80 10.53
N VAL A 91 -0.28 -0.52 11.27
CA VAL A 91 -0.42 -0.88 12.69
C VAL A 91 -0.52 -2.40 12.83
N THR A 92 -1.31 -3.07 11.98
CA THR A 92 -1.40 -4.54 11.97
C THR A 92 -0.05 -5.19 11.65
N ALA A 93 0.69 -4.69 10.66
CA ALA A 93 2.02 -5.16 10.32
C ALA A 93 3.02 -4.97 11.48
N SER A 94 2.97 -3.81 12.14
CA SER A 94 3.82 -3.48 13.29
C SER A 94 3.54 -4.41 14.48
N PHE A 95 2.25 -4.64 14.78
CA PHE A 95 1.83 -5.60 15.80
C PHE A 95 2.36 -7.01 15.53
N ARG A 96 2.26 -7.50 14.28
CA ARG A 96 2.76 -8.83 13.91
C ARG A 96 4.27 -8.96 14.11
N LEU A 97 5.03 -7.93 13.74
CA LEU A 97 6.48 -7.88 13.97
C LEU A 97 6.81 -7.90 15.46
N ASP A 98 6.10 -7.11 16.26
CA ASP A 98 6.26 -7.06 17.71
C ASP A 98 6.01 -8.42 18.37
N GLN A 99 4.91 -9.10 18.01
CA GLN A 99 4.60 -10.44 18.52
C GLN A 99 5.67 -11.48 18.15
N ALA A 100 6.36 -11.28 17.02
CA ALA A 100 7.47 -12.11 16.59
C ALA A 100 8.82 -11.70 17.20
N GLY A 101 8.84 -10.74 18.12
CA GLY A 101 10.07 -10.22 18.75
C GLY A 101 10.92 -9.35 17.82
N ARG A 102 10.41 -8.97 16.65
CA ARG A 102 11.11 -8.14 15.65
C ARG A 102 10.94 -6.64 15.92
N VAL A 103 11.14 -6.24 17.18
CA VAL A 103 11.09 -4.83 17.60
C VAL A 103 12.20 -4.00 16.98
N ASP A 104 13.28 -4.64 16.49
CA ASP A 104 14.39 -4.04 15.74
C ASP A 104 13.94 -3.37 14.42
N LEU A 105 12.78 -3.77 13.90
CA LEU A 105 12.22 -3.23 12.66
C LEU A 105 11.23 -2.09 12.86
N LEU A 106 10.89 -1.77 14.12
CA LEU A 106 9.96 -0.71 14.46
C LEU A 106 10.73 0.59 14.70
N GLY A 107 10.13 1.70 14.27
CA GLY A 107 10.64 3.04 14.53
C GLY A 107 10.46 3.48 15.98
N PRO A 108 10.95 4.68 16.34
CA PRO A 108 10.82 5.23 17.69
C PRO A 108 9.37 5.42 18.17
N ASP A 109 8.44 5.54 17.23
CA ASP A 109 6.99 5.63 17.47
C ASP A 109 6.32 4.26 17.69
N GLY A 110 7.10 3.17 17.63
CA GLY A 110 6.62 1.79 17.76
C GLY A 110 5.91 1.27 16.51
N LEU A 111 6.00 1.97 15.38
CA LEU A 111 5.41 1.59 14.11
C LEU A 111 6.47 1.27 13.05
N LEU A 112 6.08 0.49 12.06
CA LEU A 112 6.93 0.18 10.93
C LEU A 112 7.05 1.40 10.00
N ASP A 113 8.28 1.78 9.65
CA ASP A 113 8.55 2.94 8.80
C ASP A 113 8.08 2.76 7.35
N GLU A 114 7.37 3.75 6.80
CA GLU A 114 6.91 3.70 5.41
C GLU A 114 8.07 3.70 4.41
N ALA A 115 9.15 4.43 4.70
CA ALA A 115 10.34 4.46 3.85
C ALA A 115 10.94 3.07 3.66
N ARG A 116 11.08 2.31 4.75
CA ARG A 116 11.59 0.95 4.75
C ARG A 116 10.74 0.02 3.88
N VAL A 117 9.42 0.07 4.04
CA VAL A 117 8.52 -0.78 3.22
C VAL A 117 8.53 -0.35 1.77
N ARG A 118 8.63 0.95 1.48
CA ARG A 118 8.73 1.47 0.11
C ARG A 118 10.02 1.01 -0.58
N GLU A 119 11.16 1.14 0.09
CA GLU A 119 12.47 0.72 -0.42
C GLU A 119 12.50 -0.79 -0.68
N TRP A 120 11.97 -1.58 0.26
CA TRP A 120 11.79 -3.01 0.04
C TRP A 120 10.90 -3.29 -1.17
N ALA A 121 9.75 -2.62 -1.30
CA ALA A 121 8.85 -2.85 -2.42
C ALA A 121 9.53 -2.55 -3.76
N VAL A 122 10.28 -1.45 -3.86
CA VAL A 122 11.04 -1.09 -5.06
C VAL A 122 12.13 -2.13 -5.37
N SER A 123 12.95 -2.50 -4.40
CA SER A 123 14.04 -3.48 -4.59
C SER A 123 13.54 -4.88 -4.91
N ALA A 124 12.39 -5.28 -4.38
CA ALA A 124 11.74 -6.55 -4.66
C ALA A 124 10.89 -6.54 -5.95
N GLY A 125 10.90 -5.46 -6.73
CA GLY A 125 10.12 -5.33 -7.96
C GLY A 125 8.60 -5.30 -7.75
N ARG A 126 8.13 -4.99 -6.54
CA ARG A 126 6.69 -4.90 -6.23
C ARG A 126 6.12 -3.55 -6.65
N GLN A 127 4.90 -3.58 -7.18
CA GLN A 127 4.23 -2.39 -7.68
C GLN A 127 3.68 -1.53 -6.54
N LEU A 128 4.15 -0.28 -6.45
CA LEU A 128 3.59 0.73 -5.54
C LEU A 128 2.23 1.24 -6.03
N GLY A 129 1.46 1.80 -5.10
CA GLY A 129 0.20 2.47 -5.39
C GLY A 129 0.37 3.79 -6.14
N ALA A 130 -0.76 4.45 -6.43
CA ALA A 130 -0.74 5.75 -7.10
C ALA A 130 0.09 6.78 -6.32
N ARG A 131 0.99 7.47 -7.02
CA ARG A 131 1.98 8.43 -6.45
C ARG A 131 2.96 7.79 -5.46
N GLY A 132 3.36 6.54 -5.69
CA GLY A 132 4.39 5.88 -4.86
C GLY A 132 3.90 5.49 -3.46
N ARG A 133 2.58 5.44 -3.24
CA ARG A 133 1.98 5.06 -1.96
C ARG A 133 2.22 3.59 -1.63
N VAL A 134 2.59 3.31 -0.39
CA VAL A 134 2.64 1.95 0.15
C VAL A 134 1.20 1.47 0.39
N THR A 135 0.82 0.35 -0.24
CA THR A 135 -0.53 -0.22 -0.12
C THR A 135 -0.63 -1.11 1.11
N GLY A 136 -1.86 -1.40 1.55
CA GLY A 136 -2.12 -2.31 2.68
C GLY A 136 -1.48 -3.70 2.51
N GLU A 137 -1.50 -4.21 1.29
CA GLU A 137 -0.84 -5.47 0.91
C GLU A 137 0.67 -5.43 1.16
N LEU A 138 1.34 -4.33 0.77
CA LEU A 138 2.80 -4.20 0.96
C LEU A 138 3.20 -4.17 2.44
N TRP A 139 2.40 -3.52 3.29
CA TRP A 139 2.63 -3.53 4.74
C TRP A 139 2.58 -4.96 5.31
N LEU A 140 1.52 -5.69 4.98
CA LEU A 140 1.29 -7.05 5.50
C LEU A 140 2.30 -8.06 4.93
N ASP A 141 2.63 -7.96 3.65
CA ASP A 141 3.63 -8.81 3.00
C ASP A 141 5.02 -8.60 3.58
N TYR A 142 5.40 -7.34 3.83
CA TYR A 142 6.67 -7.03 4.47
C TYR A 142 6.77 -7.69 5.84
N SER A 143 5.76 -7.52 6.71
CA SER A 143 5.78 -8.16 8.04
C SER A 143 5.85 -9.69 7.94
N THR A 144 5.10 -10.30 7.03
CA THR A 144 5.09 -11.76 6.82
C THR A 144 6.47 -12.28 6.41
N ARG A 145 7.13 -11.59 5.47
CA ARG A 145 8.49 -11.91 5.05
C ARG A 145 9.48 -11.85 6.21
N GLU A 146 9.45 -10.78 7.00
CA GLU A 146 10.40 -10.56 8.09
C GLU A 146 10.22 -11.54 9.26
N ILE A 147 8.98 -11.96 9.53
CA ILE A 147 8.68 -13.01 10.51
C ILE A 147 9.21 -14.36 10.04
N ALA A 148 9.03 -14.68 8.75
CA ALA A 148 9.55 -15.91 8.16
C ALA A 148 11.09 -15.92 8.17
N ALA A 149 11.73 -14.81 7.84
CA ALA A 149 13.19 -14.67 7.88
C ALA A 149 13.76 -14.78 9.30
N GLY A 150 13.11 -14.19 10.30
CA GLY A 150 13.54 -14.27 11.70
C GLY A 150 13.41 -15.68 12.29
N SER A 151 12.43 -16.46 11.82
CA SER A 151 12.24 -17.85 12.26
C SER A 151 13.35 -18.80 11.81
N GLN A 152 14.15 -18.40 10.80
CA GLN A 152 15.27 -19.19 10.27
C GLN A 152 16.61 -18.95 10.99
N ILE A 153 16.68 -18.06 11.98
CA ILE A 153 17.91 -17.78 12.76
C ILE A 153 18.06 -18.74 13.97
N LYS A 154 17.12 -19.67 14.15
CA LYS A 154 17.14 -20.63 15.26
C LYS A 154 17.88 -21.91 14.86
N GLU A 155 19.21 -21.86 14.77
CA GLU A 155 20.16 -22.97 15.02
C GLU A 155 21.60 -22.54 14.73
N THR A 156 22.24 -21.91 15.72
CA THR A 156 23.68 -22.13 15.94
C THR A 156 23.75 -23.17 17.05
N PRO A 157 24.17 -24.42 16.80
CA PRO A 157 24.54 -25.31 17.89
C PRO A 157 25.76 -24.70 18.56
N ASP A 158 25.56 -24.30 19.80
CA ASP A 158 26.61 -23.95 20.74
C ASP A 158 27.53 -25.18 20.89
N LEU A 159 28.66 -25.19 20.16
CA LEU A 159 29.71 -26.18 20.37
C LEU A 159 30.57 -25.72 21.55
N LEU A 160 30.03 -25.89 22.75
CA LEU A 160 30.83 -26.08 23.95
C LEU A 160 31.15 -27.57 24.09
N VAL A 161 32.37 -27.97 23.74
CA VAL A 161 33.03 -29.10 24.41
C VAL A 161 34.47 -28.71 24.66
N GLY A 162 34.78 -28.48 25.94
CA GLY A 162 36.15 -28.31 26.40
C GLY A 162 36.93 -29.63 26.43
N ARG A 163 38.25 -29.49 26.45
CA ARG A 163 39.20 -30.22 27.30
C ARG A 163 40.45 -29.36 27.46
#